data_AF-A0A858ZUX0-F1
#
_entry.id   AF-A0A858ZUX0-F1
#
_cell.length_a   1.000
_cell.length_b   1.000
_cell.length_c   1.000
_cell.angle_alpha   90.00
_cell.angle_beta   90.00
_cell.angle_gamma   90.00
#
_symmetry.space_group_name_H-M   'P 1'
#
loop_
_entity.id
_entity.type
_entity.pdbx_description
1 polymer ?
#
loop_
_entity_poly.entity_id
_entity_poly.type
_entity_poly.pdbx_seq_one_letter_code
_entity_poly.pdbx_strand_id
1 'polypeptide(L)'
;MPASSRHGERGAARYDLLDAWRGLAMLWMTVFHFCFDLSHFDYWPQDFRADPFWTVQRTLIVSLFLLCAGLGQAVAWQQGVGWGRFFRRWGRIVGCALLVTAGSYAMFPRSFIYFGVLHGMALMLLVVRLTAGWGRWLWLAGLLAVASPWLAAWALEGPLAGWARYFNGHALNWLGWVSRKPFTEDYVPVFPWIGVMWWGMACGQWLLARRAPWIAGPLPRAAAPLAALGRYSLGYYMLHQPVMIGALMLWGWLGRP
;
A
#
# COMPACT_ATOMS: atom_id res chain seq x y z
N MET A 1 -29.55 -43.85 21.70
CA MET A 1 -29.58 -42.37 21.78
C MET A 1 -28.27 -41.86 21.22
N PRO A 2 -28.27 -41.05 20.13
CA PRO A 2 -27.06 -40.72 19.40
C PRO A 2 -26.26 -39.61 20.09
N ALA A 3 -24.94 -39.78 20.08
CA ALA A 3 -23.97 -38.79 20.54
C ALA A 3 -24.02 -37.54 19.64
N SER A 4 -24.18 -36.38 20.28
CA SER A 4 -24.15 -35.09 19.59
C SER A 4 -22.75 -34.80 19.06
N SER A 5 -22.63 -34.78 17.75
CA SER A 5 -21.46 -34.29 17.03
C SER A 5 -21.25 -32.81 17.37
N ARG A 6 -20.20 -32.50 18.13
CA ARG A 6 -19.65 -31.14 18.20
C ARG A 6 -19.13 -30.79 16.80
N HIS A 7 -19.94 -30.09 16.02
CA HIS A 7 -19.45 -29.28 14.93
C HIS A 7 -18.51 -28.24 15.53
N GLY A 8 -17.22 -28.57 15.57
CA GLY A 8 -16.18 -27.58 15.70
C GLY A 8 -16.32 -26.65 14.51
N GLU A 9 -16.89 -25.48 14.75
CA GLU A 9 -16.79 -24.34 13.86
C GLU A 9 -15.29 -24.18 13.55
N ARG A 10 -14.88 -24.59 12.35
CA ARG A 10 -13.59 -24.21 11.80
C ARG A 10 -13.65 -22.72 11.54
N GLY A 11 -13.57 -21.93 12.61
CA GLY A 11 -13.35 -20.49 12.54
C GLY A 11 -12.16 -20.30 11.62
N ALA A 12 -12.39 -19.59 10.51
CA ALA A 12 -11.37 -19.31 9.51
C ALA A 12 -10.05 -18.97 10.21
N ALA A 13 -8.99 -19.73 9.93
CA ALA A 13 -7.68 -19.54 10.55
C ALA A 13 -7.35 -18.03 10.50
N ARG A 14 -7.31 -17.39 11.67
CA ARG A 14 -7.21 -15.94 11.78
C ARG A 14 -5.74 -15.56 11.68
N TYR A 15 -5.42 -14.73 10.70
CA TYR A 15 -4.08 -14.23 10.44
C TYR A 15 -3.83 -12.94 11.22
N ASP A 16 -4.02 -13.00 12.54
CA ASP A 16 -4.02 -11.81 13.40
C ASP A 16 -2.68 -11.04 13.37
N LEU A 17 -1.57 -11.74 13.14
CA LEU A 17 -0.26 -11.10 12.99
C LEU A 17 -0.19 -10.25 11.72
N LEU A 18 -0.73 -10.76 10.60
CA LEU A 18 -0.81 -9.98 9.36
C LEU A 18 -1.67 -8.73 9.56
N ASP A 19 -2.80 -8.87 10.25
CA ASP A 19 -3.64 -7.73 10.59
C ASP A 19 -2.91 -6.74 11.51
N ALA A 20 -2.11 -7.21 12.48
CA ALA A 20 -1.31 -6.35 13.35
C ALA A 20 -0.26 -5.55 12.58
N TRP A 21 0.46 -6.16 11.63
CA TRP A 21 1.41 -5.47 10.76
C TRP A 21 0.72 -4.42 9.87
N ARG A 22 -0.47 -4.72 9.36
CA ARG A 22 -1.29 -3.74 8.64
C ARG A 22 -1.68 -2.58 9.54
N GLY A 23 -2.12 -2.85 10.77
CA GLY A 23 -2.47 -1.83 11.75
C GLY A 23 -1.28 -0.94 12.12
N LEU A 24 -0.09 -1.53 12.28
CA LEU A 24 1.14 -0.78 12.51
C LEU A 24 1.45 0.16 11.33
N ALA A 25 1.38 -0.34 10.09
CA ALA A 25 1.59 0.46 8.89
C ALA A 25 0.62 1.65 8.81
N MET A 26 -0.65 1.42 9.17
CA MET A 26 -1.68 2.46 9.20
C MET A 26 -1.42 3.52 10.26
N LEU A 27 -1.09 3.11 11.49
CA LEU A 27 -0.79 4.06 12.56
C LEU A 27 0.43 4.92 12.19
N TRP A 28 1.49 4.29 11.67
CA TRP A 28 2.69 5.01 11.24
C TRP A 28 2.39 5.99 10.09
N MET A 29 1.65 5.56 9.08
CA MET A 29 1.18 6.44 7.99
C MET A 29 0.37 7.64 8.52
N THR A 30 -0.54 7.42 9.47
CA THR A 30 -1.32 8.50 10.06
C THR A 30 -0.44 9.52 10.78
N VAL A 31 0.53 9.07 11.56
CA VAL A 31 1.49 9.99 12.22
C VAL A 31 2.30 10.76 11.18
N PHE A 32 2.79 10.07 10.14
CA PHE A 32 3.54 10.70 9.05
C PHE A 32 2.71 11.79 8.34
N HIS A 33 1.47 11.49 7.97
CA HIS A 33 0.57 12.45 7.33
C HIS A 33 0.14 13.58 8.27
N PHE A 34 -0.05 13.32 9.56
CA PHE A 34 -0.31 14.37 10.53
C PHE A 34 0.84 15.38 10.56
N CYS A 35 2.10 14.91 10.60
CA CYS A 35 3.26 15.79 10.52
C CYS A 35 3.34 16.53 9.17
N PHE A 36 2.99 15.87 8.06
CA PHE A 36 2.89 16.51 6.75
C PHE A 36 1.85 17.63 6.76
N ASP A 37 0.67 17.38 7.32
CA ASP A 37 -0.41 18.35 7.39
C ASP A 37 -0.03 19.55 8.28
N LEU A 38 0.64 19.33 9.42
CA LEU A 38 1.18 20.42 10.24
C LEU A 38 2.13 21.33 9.45
N SER A 39 2.96 20.74 8.58
CA SER A 39 3.82 21.53 7.69
C SER A 39 3.03 22.18 6.55
N HIS A 40 1.98 21.54 6.05
CA HIS A 40 1.13 22.07 4.98
C HIS A 40 0.32 23.30 5.44
N PHE A 41 -0.14 23.31 6.70
CA PHE A 41 -0.84 24.43 7.33
C PHE A 41 0.09 25.47 7.97
N ASP A 42 1.40 25.40 7.71
CA ASP A 42 2.43 26.30 8.24
C ASP A 42 2.58 26.31 9.78
N TYR A 43 2.04 25.31 10.48
CA TYR A 43 2.18 25.19 11.94
C TYR A 43 3.56 24.66 12.37
N TRP A 44 4.15 23.77 11.57
CA TRP A 44 5.48 23.24 11.80
C TRP A 44 6.18 22.95 10.46
N PRO A 45 6.88 23.93 9.87
CA PRO A 45 7.48 23.80 8.55
C PRO A 45 8.57 22.72 8.54
N GLN A 46 8.47 21.76 7.63
CA GLN A 46 9.39 20.64 7.42
C GLN A 46 9.53 20.31 5.93
N ASP A 47 10.67 19.75 5.51
CA ASP A 47 10.89 19.37 4.10
C ASP A 47 10.59 17.88 3.84
N PHE A 48 9.34 17.57 3.52
CA PHE A 48 8.90 16.22 3.17
C PHE A 48 9.38 15.73 1.78
N ARG A 49 9.99 16.61 0.97
CA ARG A 49 10.38 16.29 -0.41
C ARG A 49 11.85 15.86 -0.50
N ALA A 50 12.74 16.50 0.27
CA ALA A 50 14.18 16.25 0.21
C ALA A 50 14.75 15.60 1.47
N ASP A 51 14.17 15.81 2.66
CA ASP A 51 14.75 15.30 3.90
C ASP A 51 14.75 13.75 3.93
N PRO A 52 15.92 13.10 4.11
CA PRO A 52 16.02 11.66 4.28
C PRO A 52 15.14 11.10 5.41
N PHE A 53 14.95 11.85 6.50
CA PHE A 53 14.12 11.42 7.63
C PHE A 53 12.67 11.15 7.20
N TRP A 54 12.08 12.05 6.41
CA TRP A 54 10.71 11.90 5.92
C TRP A 54 10.61 10.95 4.73
N THR A 55 11.54 11.06 3.78
CA THR A 55 11.50 10.25 2.55
C THR A 55 11.77 8.76 2.81
N VAL A 56 12.63 8.40 3.77
CA VAL A 56 12.86 7.02 4.20
C VAL A 56 11.62 6.47 4.90
N GLN A 57 11.00 7.23 5.81
CA GLN A 57 9.76 6.81 6.47
C GLN A 57 8.65 6.51 5.47
N ARG A 58 8.39 7.42 4.51
CA ARG A 58 7.43 7.19 3.42
C ARG A 58 7.72 5.87 2.70
N THR A 59 8.99 5.62 2.38
CA THR A 59 9.41 4.39 1.68
C THR A 59 9.14 3.13 2.52
N LEU A 60 9.45 3.16 3.82
CA LEU A 60 9.23 2.04 4.73
C LEU A 60 7.74 1.76 4.96
N ILE A 61 6.92 2.80 5.13
CA ILE A 61 5.47 2.71 5.30
C ILE A 61 4.84 2.03 4.08
N VAL A 62 5.13 2.54 2.87
CA VAL A 62 4.57 1.98 1.62
C VAL A 62 5.07 0.56 1.41
N SER A 63 6.35 0.29 1.69
CA SER A 63 6.91 -1.07 1.62
C SER A 63 6.16 -2.04 2.51
N LEU A 64 5.92 -1.67 3.78
CA LEU A 64 5.21 -2.52 4.73
C LEU A 64 3.76 -2.78 4.27
N PHE A 65 3.06 -1.76 3.78
CA PHE A 65 1.71 -1.91 3.25
C PHE A 65 1.64 -2.89 2.08
N LEU A 66 2.55 -2.77 1.11
CA LEU A 66 2.58 -3.61 -0.08
C LEU A 66 3.03 -5.04 0.23
N LEU A 67 3.97 -5.19 1.15
CA LEU A 67 4.40 -6.49 1.63
C LEU A 67 3.26 -7.22 2.35
N CYS A 68 2.49 -6.51 3.18
CA CYS A 68 1.26 -7.04 3.80
C CYS A 68 0.17 -7.35 2.77
N ALA A 69 0.02 -6.54 1.72
CA ALA A 69 -0.92 -6.82 0.65
C ALA A 69 -0.55 -8.09 -0.13
N GLY A 70 0.74 -8.29 -0.41
CA GLY A 70 1.28 -9.52 -1.01
C GLY A 70 1.07 -10.75 -0.13
N LEU A 71 1.38 -10.65 1.18
CA LEU A 71 1.08 -11.71 2.16
C LEU A 71 -0.41 -12.06 2.18
N GLY A 72 -1.28 -11.04 2.12
CA GLY A 72 -2.72 -11.23 2.02
C GLY A 72 -3.18 -11.92 0.73
N GLN A 73 -2.51 -11.67 -0.41
CA GLN A 73 -2.75 -12.42 -1.64
C GLN A 73 -2.33 -13.89 -1.50
N ALA A 74 -1.24 -14.19 -0.78
CA ALA A 74 -0.80 -15.58 -0.57
C ALA A 74 -1.82 -16.37 0.27
N VAL A 75 -2.36 -15.75 1.30
CA VAL A 75 -3.47 -16.31 2.09
C VAL A 75 -4.70 -16.55 1.21
N ALA A 76 -5.12 -15.55 0.45
CA ALA A 76 -6.29 -15.66 -0.43
C ALA A 76 -6.12 -16.74 -1.50
N TRP A 77 -4.89 -16.90 -2.01
CA TRP A 77 -4.51 -17.96 -2.94
C TRP A 77 -4.62 -19.35 -2.31
N GLN A 78 -4.04 -19.55 -1.12
CA GLN A 78 -4.12 -20.84 -0.40
C GLN A 78 -5.56 -21.21 -0.04
N GLN A 79 -6.39 -20.23 0.30
CA GLN A 79 -7.81 -20.43 0.61
C GLN A 79 -8.69 -20.65 -0.63
N GLY A 80 -8.13 -20.63 -1.85
CA GLY A 80 -8.90 -20.83 -3.08
C GLY A 80 -9.93 -19.73 -3.33
N VAL A 81 -9.66 -18.48 -2.95
CA VAL A 81 -10.59 -17.36 -3.12
C VAL A 81 -10.88 -17.14 -4.62
N GLY A 82 -12.10 -17.46 -5.05
CA GLY A 82 -12.56 -17.29 -6.44
C GLY A 82 -12.60 -15.84 -6.93
N TRP A 83 -12.60 -15.66 -8.26
CA TRP A 83 -12.53 -14.35 -8.92
C TRP A 83 -13.68 -13.41 -8.56
N GLY A 84 -14.89 -13.91 -8.35
CA GLY A 84 -16.03 -13.07 -7.94
C GLY A 84 -15.80 -12.33 -6.62
N ARG A 85 -15.26 -13.00 -5.60
CA ARG A 85 -14.95 -12.34 -4.30
C ARG A 85 -13.79 -11.35 -4.44
N PHE A 86 -12.80 -11.70 -5.26
CA PHE A 86 -11.69 -10.81 -5.57
C PHE A 86 -12.15 -9.52 -6.24
N PHE A 87 -12.92 -9.61 -7.33
CA PHE A 87 -13.39 -8.42 -8.05
C PHE A 87 -14.31 -7.53 -7.23
N ARG A 88 -15.12 -8.08 -6.31
CA ARG A 88 -15.88 -7.26 -5.35
C ARG A 88 -14.98 -6.41 -4.46
N ARG A 89 -13.88 -6.98 -3.94
CA ARG A 89 -12.92 -6.24 -3.10
C ARG A 89 -12.09 -5.28 -3.95
N TRP A 90 -11.64 -5.72 -5.11
CA TRP A 90 -10.87 -4.92 -6.05
C TRP A 90 -11.64 -3.70 -6.54
N GLY A 91 -12.93 -3.86 -6.89
CA GLY A 91 -13.80 -2.76 -7.31
C GLY A 91 -13.96 -1.69 -6.23
N ARG A 92 -13.96 -2.06 -4.94
CA ARG A 92 -13.92 -1.08 -3.84
C ARG A 92 -12.62 -0.27 -3.83
N ILE A 93 -11.48 -0.92 -4.07
CA ILE A 93 -10.17 -0.23 -4.15
C ILE A 93 -10.15 0.74 -5.32
N VAL A 94 -10.65 0.33 -6.49
CA VAL A 94 -10.78 1.20 -7.66
C VAL A 94 -11.69 2.38 -7.36
N GLY A 95 -12.87 2.15 -6.77
CA GLY A 95 -13.78 3.23 -6.37
C GLY A 95 -13.12 4.21 -5.41
N CYS A 96 -12.41 3.71 -4.39
CA CYS A 96 -11.63 4.53 -3.48
C CYS A 96 -10.52 5.32 -4.20
N ALA A 97 -9.82 4.71 -5.15
CA ALA A 97 -8.78 5.40 -5.94
C ALA A 97 -9.37 6.59 -6.71
N LEU A 98 -10.50 6.40 -7.38
CA LEU A 98 -11.21 7.46 -8.10
C LEU A 98 -11.69 8.57 -7.17
N LEU A 99 -12.20 8.21 -5.98
CA LEU A 99 -12.60 9.19 -4.96
C LEU A 99 -11.40 10.01 -4.46
N VAL A 100 -10.23 9.38 -4.27
CA VAL A 100 -9.00 10.08 -3.90
C VAL A 100 -8.56 11.05 -5.01
N THR A 101 -8.64 10.65 -6.29
CA THR A 101 -8.37 11.56 -7.41
C THR A 101 -9.34 12.74 -7.42
N ALA A 102 -10.65 12.49 -7.29
CA ALA A 102 -11.64 13.57 -7.28
C ALA A 102 -11.47 14.52 -6.09
N GLY A 103 -11.25 13.99 -4.89
CA GLY A 103 -11.03 14.79 -3.68
C GLY A 103 -9.74 15.61 -3.73
N SER A 104 -8.64 14.99 -4.17
CA SER A 104 -7.37 15.71 -4.34
C SER A 104 -7.41 16.72 -5.48
N TYR A 105 -8.21 16.50 -6.53
CA TYR A 105 -8.40 17.51 -7.58
C TYR A 105 -9.13 18.75 -7.05
N ALA A 106 -10.14 18.56 -6.20
CA ALA A 106 -10.86 19.66 -5.57
C ALA A 106 -9.97 20.47 -4.60
N MET A 107 -9.08 19.80 -3.87
CA MET A 107 -8.21 20.45 -2.87
C MET A 107 -6.90 20.99 -3.46
N PHE A 108 -6.30 20.27 -4.41
CA PHE A 108 -4.97 20.51 -4.99
C PHE A 108 -5.00 20.43 -6.53
N PRO A 109 -5.69 21.35 -7.23
CA PRO A 109 -5.94 21.22 -8.67
C PRO A 109 -4.66 21.17 -9.53
N ARG A 110 -3.53 21.70 -9.05
CA ARG A 110 -2.24 21.71 -9.77
C ARG A 110 -1.35 20.49 -9.49
N SER A 111 -1.64 19.71 -8.46
CA SER A 111 -0.83 18.57 -7.98
C SER A 111 -1.67 17.36 -7.58
N PHE A 112 -2.91 17.28 -8.07
CA PHE A 112 -3.86 16.23 -7.73
C PHE A 112 -3.31 14.82 -7.98
N ILE A 113 -3.87 13.84 -7.25
CA ILE A 113 -3.40 12.46 -7.26
C ILE A 113 -4.03 11.74 -8.45
N TYR A 114 -3.33 11.73 -9.59
CA TYR A 114 -3.75 10.97 -10.78
C TYR A 114 -3.25 9.51 -10.72
N PHE A 115 -2.16 9.23 -10.00
CA PHE A 115 -1.63 7.87 -9.82
C PHE A 115 -0.91 7.70 -8.47
N GLY A 116 -1.71 7.58 -7.40
CA GLY A 116 -1.23 7.29 -6.05
C GLY A 116 -1.27 5.81 -5.66
N VAL A 117 -1.04 5.51 -4.38
CA VAL A 117 -0.95 4.14 -3.85
C VAL A 117 -2.19 3.28 -4.12
N LEU A 118 -3.41 3.81 -4.09
CA LEU A 118 -4.61 3.02 -4.41
C LEU A 118 -4.72 2.65 -5.89
N HIS A 119 -4.27 3.52 -6.79
CA HIS A 119 -4.22 3.25 -8.24
C HIS A 119 -3.21 2.16 -8.53
N GLY A 120 -1.99 2.32 -7.99
CA GLY A 120 -0.95 1.31 -8.06
C GLY A 120 -1.40 -0.02 -7.44
N MET A 121 -2.02 0.01 -6.26
CA MET A 121 -2.56 -1.18 -5.58
C MET A 121 -3.58 -1.92 -6.44
N ALA A 122 -4.51 -1.21 -7.09
CA ALA A 122 -5.51 -1.83 -7.94
C ALA A 122 -4.86 -2.63 -9.09
N LEU A 123 -3.85 -2.05 -9.75
CA LEU A 123 -3.13 -2.73 -10.83
C LEU A 123 -2.25 -3.87 -10.30
N MET A 124 -1.44 -3.60 -9.27
CA MET A 124 -0.52 -4.58 -8.70
C MET A 124 -1.25 -5.80 -8.14
N LEU A 125 -2.41 -5.65 -7.50
CA LEU A 125 -3.19 -6.79 -6.99
C LEU A 125 -3.65 -7.73 -8.12
N LEU A 126 -4.01 -7.19 -9.29
CA LEU A 126 -4.34 -8.02 -10.45
C LEU A 126 -3.13 -8.79 -10.94
N VAL A 127 -2.01 -8.10 -11.15
CA VAL A 127 -0.78 -8.73 -11.64
C VAL A 127 -0.31 -9.79 -10.65
N VAL A 128 -0.20 -9.47 -9.37
CA VAL A 128 0.26 -10.42 -8.33
C VAL A 128 -0.63 -11.65 -8.27
N ARG A 129 -1.95 -11.50 -8.39
CA ARG A 129 -2.89 -12.62 -8.44
C ARG A 129 -2.70 -13.51 -9.66
N LEU A 130 -2.49 -12.93 -10.84
CA LEU A 130 -2.20 -13.68 -12.08
C LEU A 130 -0.85 -14.40 -12.01
N THR A 131 0.13 -13.80 -11.33
CA THR A 131 1.46 -14.36 -11.12
C THR A 131 1.55 -15.27 -9.88
N ALA A 132 0.46 -15.51 -9.17
CA ALA A 132 0.49 -16.25 -7.90
C ALA A 132 1.07 -17.67 -8.05
N GLY A 133 0.93 -18.29 -9.23
CA GLY A 133 1.49 -19.61 -9.52
C GLY A 133 3.01 -19.65 -9.79
N TRP A 134 3.70 -18.50 -9.84
CA TRP A 134 5.12 -18.43 -10.20
C TRP A 134 6.08 -19.03 -9.15
N GLY A 135 5.61 -19.23 -7.92
CA GLY A 135 6.41 -19.84 -6.85
C GLY A 135 7.72 -19.08 -6.59
N ARG A 136 8.86 -19.78 -6.65
CA ARG A 136 10.17 -19.16 -6.38
C ARG A 136 10.55 -18.04 -7.36
N TRP A 137 9.97 -18.01 -8.55
CA TRP A 137 10.24 -16.96 -9.54
C TRP A 137 9.75 -15.58 -9.08
N LEU A 138 8.82 -15.51 -8.12
CA LEU A 138 8.39 -14.27 -7.49
C LEU A 138 9.55 -13.53 -6.81
N TRP A 139 10.55 -14.23 -6.28
CA TRP A 139 11.73 -13.61 -5.69
C TRP A 139 12.58 -12.88 -6.72
N LEU A 140 12.85 -13.56 -7.84
CA LEU A 140 13.62 -12.99 -8.95
C LEU A 140 12.85 -11.85 -9.63
N ALA A 141 11.55 -12.04 -9.91
CA ALA A 141 10.70 -11.00 -10.45
C ALA A 141 10.66 -9.77 -9.53
N GLY A 142 10.59 -9.98 -8.21
CA GLY A 142 10.67 -8.92 -7.23
C GLY A 142 11.99 -8.16 -7.26
N LEU A 143 13.12 -8.88 -7.35
CA LEU A 143 14.44 -8.27 -7.48
C LEU A 143 14.55 -7.44 -8.76
N LEU A 144 14.13 -7.98 -9.90
CA LEU A 144 14.15 -7.28 -11.19
C LEU A 144 13.25 -6.04 -11.18
N ALA A 145 12.05 -6.17 -10.61
CA ALA A 145 11.12 -5.05 -10.46
C ALA A 145 11.70 -3.94 -9.59
N VAL A 146 12.28 -4.30 -8.44
CA VAL A 146 12.94 -3.36 -7.55
C VAL A 146 14.10 -2.70 -8.29
N ALA A 147 14.99 -3.46 -8.94
CA ALA A 147 16.16 -2.95 -9.65
C ALA A 147 15.83 -2.08 -10.89
N SER A 148 14.66 -2.27 -11.51
CA SER A 148 14.33 -1.67 -12.80
C SER A 148 14.33 -0.13 -12.86
N PRO A 149 13.93 0.65 -11.83
CA PRO A 149 13.97 2.11 -11.90
C PRO A 149 15.39 2.67 -11.99
N TRP A 150 16.39 2.02 -11.38
CA TRP A 150 17.79 2.44 -11.51
C TRP A 150 18.33 2.22 -12.92
N LEU A 151 18.00 1.07 -13.51
CA LEU A 151 18.33 0.79 -14.91
C LEU A 151 17.62 1.76 -15.86
N ALA A 152 16.35 2.05 -15.58
CA ALA A 152 15.57 3.01 -16.35
C ALA A 152 16.13 4.43 -16.25
N ALA A 153 16.50 4.89 -15.05
CA ALA A 153 17.11 6.20 -14.85
C ALA A 153 18.42 6.33 -15.66
N TRP A 154 19.33 5.36 -15.52
CA TRP A 154 20.56 5.30 -16.32
C TRP A 154 20.28 5.33 -17.82
N ALA A 155 19.32 4.54 -18.30
CA ALA A 155 19.00 4.47 -19.72
C ALA A 155 18.38 5.79 -20.23
N LEU A 156 17.44 6.38 -19.48
CA LEU A 156 16.73 7.60 -19.85
C LEU A 156 17.55 8.87 -19.68
N GLU A 157 18.65 8.84 -18.92
CA GLU A 157 19.61 9.94 -18.82
C GLU A 157 20.76 9.80 -19.83
N GLY A 158 21.04 8.57 -20.29
CA GLY A 158 22.09 8.29 -21.26
C GLY A 158 21.55 7.81 -22.62
N PRO A 159 21.68 6.51 -22.95
CA PRO A 159 21.50 6.00 -24.30
C PRO A 159 20.10 6.18 -24.89
N LEU A 160 19.08 6.32 -24.04
CA LEU A 160 17.67 6.48 -24.41
C LEU A 160 17.11 7.87 -24.01
N ALA A 161 17.96 8.90 -23.89
CA ALA A 161 17.52 10.24 -23.48
C ALA A 161 16.36 10.82 -24.32
N GLY A 162 16.28 10.51 -25.62
CA GLY A 162 15.17 10.91 -26.49
C GLY A 162 13.80 10.35 -26.06
N TRP A 163 13.78 9.26 -25.30
CA TRP A 163 12.56 8.63 -24.79
C TRP A 163 12.08 9.19 -23.45
N ALA A 164 12.94 9.93 -22.74
CA ALA A 164 12.65 10.45 -21.39
C ALA A 164 11.37 11.29 -21.34
N ARG A 165 11.05 12.04 -22.40
CA ARG A 165 9.81 12.84 -22.48
C ARG A 165 8.53 12.00 -22.37
N TYR A 166 8.52 10.79 -22.94
CA TYR A 166 7.36 9.90 -22.93
C TYR A 166 7.21 9.26 -21.56
N PHE A 167 8.33 8.75 -21.03
CA PHE A 167 8.38 8.10 -19.72
C PHE A 167 8.05 9.04 -18.56
N ASN A 168 8.45 10.31 -18.64
CA ASN A 168 8.11 11.32 -17.64
C ASN A 168 6.66 11.83 -17.75
N GLY A 169 5.99 11.60 -18.90
CA GLY A 169 4.60 11.99 -19.13
C GLY A 169 3.59 11.08 -18.43
N HIS A 170 2.37 11.59 -18.19
CA HIS A 170 1.29 10.86 -17.49
C HIS A 170 0.93 9.51 -18.14
N ALA A 171 1.19 9.35 -19.44
CA ALA A 171 0.91 8.13 -20.17
C ALA A 171 1.77 6.93 -19.73
N LEU A 172 3.01 7.16 -19.27
CA LEU A 172 3.96 6.10 -18.93
C LEU A 172 4.58 6.22 -17.54
N ASN A 173 4.50 7.39 -16.90
CA ASN A 173 5.13 7.56 -15.60
C ASN A 173 4.55 6.64 -14.53
N TRP A 174 3.29 6.20 -14.64
CA TRP A 174 2.71 5.20 -13.75
C TRP A 174 3.49 3.87 -13.70
N LEU A 175 4.32 3.57 -14.71
CA LEU A 175 5.27 2.45 -14.66
C LEU A 175 6.35 2.65 -13.60
N GLY A 176 6.81 3.89 -13.38
CA GLY A 176 7.88 4.22 -12.44
C GLY A 176 9.28 4.29 -13.03
N TRP A 177 9.41 4.01 -14.33
CA TRP A 177 10.63 4.20 -15.11
C TRP A 177 10.73 5.65 -15.57
N VAL A 178 11.08 6.55 -14.65
CA VAL A 178 11.15 7.99 -14.89
C VAL A 178 12.54 8.52 -14.59
N SER A 179 13.00 9.53 -15.33
CA SER A 179 14.21 10.27 -14.98
C SER A 179 13.93 11.44 -14.03
N ARG A 180 12.69 11.90 -13.96
CA ARG A 180 12.26 12.92 -12.99
C ARG A 180 10.92 12.56 -12.37
N LYS A 181 10.80 12.74 -11.06
CA LYS A 181 9.54 12.48 -10.35
C LYS A 181 8.46 13.47 -10.82
N PRO A 182 7.22 13.02 -11.05
CA PRO A 182 6.12 13.91 -11.38
C PRO A 182 5.73 14.75 -10.16
N PHE A 183 5.15 15.92 -10.42
CA PHE A 183 4.64 16.79 -9.38
C PHE A 183 3.19 16.40 -9.04
N THR A 184 3.02 15.65 -7.95
CA THR A 184 1.71 15.21 -7.44
C THR A 184 1.81 14.92 -5.94
N GLU A 185 0.70 15.05 -5.20
CA GLU A 185 0.68 14.83 -3.74
C GLU A 185 0.97 13.38 -3.35
N ASP A 186 0.63 12.41 -4.19
CA ASP A 186 1.05 11.02 -4.01
C ASP A 186 1.41 10.36 -5.33
N TYR A 187 2.57 9.72 -5.34
CA TYR A 187 3.12 9.00 -6.48
C TYR A 187 3.70 7.67 -6.05
N VAL A 188 2.98 6.59 -6.33
CA VAL A 188 3.37 5.20 -6.08
C VAL A 188 3.18 4.41 -7.37
N PRO A 189 4.17 4.45 -8.29
CA PRO A 189 4.10 3.74 -9.57
C PRO A 189 4.08 2.22 -9.41
N VAL A 190 4.01 1.47 -10.51
CA VAL A 190 4.11 0.00 -10.48
C VAL A 190 5.50 -0.46 -10.06
N PHE A 191 6.56 0.08 -10.67
CA PHE A 191 7.94 -0.23 -10.31
C PHE A 191 8.50 0.90 -9.42
N PRO A 192 9.16 0.58 -8.28
CA PRO A 192 9.62 -0.74 -7.84
C PRO A 192 8.58 -1.56 -7.04
N TRP A 193 7.44 -0.94 -6.73
CA TRP A 193 6.50 -1.36 -5.69
C TRP A 193 5.85 -2.73 -5.87
N ILE A 194 5.63 -3.15 -7.13
CA ILE A 194 5.15 -4.49 -7.44
C ILE A 194 6.14 -5.56 -6.98
N GLY A 195 7.44 -5.24 -6.98
CA GLY A 195 8.47 -6.16 -6.50
C GLY A 195 8.36 -6.43 -5.01
N VAL A 196 8.07 -5.39 -4.22
CA VAL A 196 7.80 -5.53 -2.77
C VAL A 196 6.54 -6.37 -2.53
N MET A 197 5.50 -6.18 -3.34
CA MET A 197 4.27 -6.99 -3.23
C MET A 197 4.50 -8.45 -3.65
N TRP A 198 5.30 -8.71 -4.69
CA TRP A 198 5.72 -10.07 -5.07
C TRP A 198 6.54 -10.75 -3.97
N TRP A 199 7.47 -10.03 -3.33
CA TRP A 199 8.18 -10.56 -2.16
C TRP A 199 7.22 -10.85 -1.00
N GLY A 200 6.23 -9.99 -0.74
CA GLY A 200 5.16 -10.29 0.22
C GLY A 200 4.40 -11.58 -0.12
N MET A 201 4.04 -11.76 -1.39
CA MET A 201 3.38 -12.99 -1.88
C MET A 201 4.27 -14.22 -1.68
N ALA A 202 5.54 -14.13 -2.08
CA ALA A 202 6.52 -15.23 -1.98
C ALA A 202 6.79 -15.62 -0.53
N CYS A 203 6.99 -14.63 0.35
CA CYS A 203 7.08 -14.82 1.80
C CYS A 203 5.84 -15.54 2.34
N GLY A 204 4.65 -15.09 1.95
CA GLY A 204 3.39 -15.66 2.42
C GLY A 204 3.24 -17.12 2.00
N GLN A 205 3.49 -17.42 0.73
CA GLN A 205 3.46 -18.80 0.25
C GLN A 205 4.46 -19.70 0.98
N TRP A 206 5.69 -19.21 1.17
CA TRP A 206 6.73 -19.95 1.88
C TRP A 206 6.36 -20.24 3.35
N LEU A 207 5.84 -19.23 4.06
CA LEU A 207 5.44 -19.38 5.46
C LEU A 207 4.23 -20.32 5.62
N LEU A 208 3.24 -20.21 4.72
CA LEU A 208 2.05 -21.05 4.71
C LEU A 208 2.39 -22.51 4.36
N ALA A 209 3.31 -22.74 3.42
CA ALA A 209 3.79 -24.08 3.07
C ALA A 209 4.50 -24.77 4.24
N ARG A 210 5.22 -24.01 5.06
CA ARG A 210 5.91 -24.51 6.27
C ARG A 210 4.99 -24.65 7.50
N ARG A 211 3.70 -24.34 7.37
CA ARG A 211 2.73 -24.27 8.48
C ARG A 211 3.27 -23.47 9.66
N ALA A 212 3.98 -22.37 9.37
CA ALA A 212 4.67 -21.59 10.40
C ALA A 212 3.68 -21.16 11.50
N PRO A 213 3.83 -21.64 12.75
CA PRO A 213 2.85 -21.44 13.81
C PRO A 213 2.68 -19.97 14.19
N TRP A 214 3.62 -19.09 13.83
CA TRP A 214 3.59 -17.67 14.17
C TRP A 214 2.62 -16.86 13.30
N ILE A 215 2.22 -17.38 12.14
CA ILE A 215 1.22 -16.72 11.27
C ILE A 215 -0.22 -16.97 11.74
N ALA A 216 -0.45 -18.14 12.34
CA ALA A 216 -1.75 -18.57 12.87
C ALA A 216 -1.76 -18.66 14.41
N GLY A 217 -0.72 -18.13 15.06
CA GLY A 217 -0.49 -18.23 16.50
C GLY A 217 -1.18 -17.10 17.27
N PRO A 218 -1.37 -17.27 18.59
CA PRO A 218 -1.99 -16.24 19.43
C PRO A 218 -1.15 -14.97 19.44
N LEU A 219 -1.79 -13.84 19.16
CA LEU A 219 -1.15 -12.54 19.22
C LEU A 219 -0.97 -12.10 20.68
N PRO A 220 0.16 -11.48 21.07
CA PRO A 220 0.27 -10.84 22.38
C PRO A 220 -0.87 -9.83 22.59
N ARG A 221 -1.43 -9.78 23.80
CA ARG A 221 -2.58 -8.88 24.11
C ARG A 221 -2.31 -7.41 23.75
N ALA A 222 -1.06 -6.96 23.92
CA ALA A 222 -0.64 -5.60 23.57
C ALA A 222 -0.76 -5.28 22.06
N ALA A 223 -0.68 -6.28 21.19
CA ALA A 223 -0.80 -6.11 19.74
C ALA A 223 -2.24 -6.28 19.22
N ALA A 224 -3.18 -6.71 20.07
CA ALA A 224 -4.58 -6.92 19.68
C ALA A 224 -5.27 -5.64 19.12
N PRO A 225 -5.01 -4.42 19.65
CA PRO A 225 -5.56 -3.20 19.06
C PRO A 225 -5.08 -2.95 17.63
N LEU A 226 -3.80 -3.24 17.34
CA LEU A 226 -3.24 -3.12 15.98
C LEU A 226 -3.91 -4.10 15.03
N ALA A 227 -4.14 -5.34 15.45
CA ALA A 227 -4.88 -6.31 14.64
C ALA A 227 -6.33 -5.88 14.39
N ALA A 228 -7.01 -5.34 15.40
CA ALA A 228 -8.36 -4.78 15.24
C ALA A 228 -8.38 -3.64 14.21
N LEU A 229 -7.40 -2.74 14.26
CA LEU A 229 -7.24 -1.64 13.31
C LEU A 229 -7.00 -2.16 11.88
N GLY A 230 -6.09 -3.12 11.72
CA GLY A 230 -5.71 -3.69 10.42
C GLY A 230 -6.88 -4.36 9.66
N ARG A 231 -7.85 -4.90 10.38
CA ARG A 231 -9.08 -5.49 9.81
C ARG A 231 -9.95 -4.48 9.07
N TYR A 232 -9.95 -3.21 9.50
CA TYR A 232 -10.71 -2.11 8.90
C TYR A 232 -9.84 -1.17 8.03
N SER A 233 -8.69 -1.67 7.61
CA SER A 233 -7.65 -0.90 6.90
C SER A 233 -8.12 0.00 5.75
N LEU A 234 -8.99 -0.47 4.85
CA LEU A 234 -9.44 0.37 3.72
C LEU A 234 -10.30 1.55 4.18
N GLY A 235 -11.22 1.32 5.12
CA GLY A 235 -12.09 2.38 5.64
C GLY A 235 -11.29 3.44 6.40
N TYR A 236 -10.38 2.99 7.27
CA TYR A 236 -9.47 3.89 7.97
C TYR A 236 -8.55 4.66 7.01
N TYR A 237 -7.99 3.98 6.00
CA TYR A 237 -7.18 4.62 4.96
C TYR A 237 -7.96 5.73 4.23
N MET A 238 -9.26 5.55 3.96
CA MET A 238 -10.05 6.61 3.33
C MET A 238 -10.37 7.78 4.26
N LEU A 239 -10.45 7.55 5.57
CA LEU A 239 -10.91 8.55 6.53
C LEU A 239 -9.79 9.33 7.21
N HIS A 240 -8.58 8.75 7.36
CA HIS A 240 -7.52 9.40 8.14
C HIS A 240 -7.20 10.82 7.63
N GLN A 241 -6.98 10.98 6.32
CA GLN A 241 -6.57 12.25 5.73
C GLN A 241 -7.67 13.33 5.81
N PRO A 242 -8.93 13.08 5.36
CA PRO A 242 -9.98 14.09 5.50
C PRO A 242 -10.27 14.49 6.95
N VAL A 243 -10.20 13.53 7.89
CA VAL A 243 -10.42 13.80 9.31
C VAL A 243 -9.30 14.66 9.89
N MET A 244 -8.03 14.36 9.60
CA MET A 244 -6.89 15.15 10.09
C MET A 244 -6.90 16.57 9.52
N ILE A 245 -7.09 16.72 8.20
CA ILE A 245 -7.24 18.02 7.54
C ILE A 245 -8.40 18.80 8.18
N GLY A 246 -9.58 18.20 8.32
CA GLY A 246 -10.74 18.85 8.91
C GLY A 246 -10.49 19.31 10.36
N ALA A 247 -9.81 18.49 11.16
CA ALA A 247 -9.44 18.85 12.53
C ALA A 247 -8.45 20.02 12.59
N LEU A 248 -7.42 20.03 11.74
CA LEU A 248 -6.42 21.11 11.69
C LEU A 248 -6.98 22.42 11.13
N MET A 249 -7.91 22.34 10.17
CA MET A 249 -8.66 23.50 9.68
C MET A 249 -9.54 24.10 10.77
N LEU A 250 -10.26 23.26 11.53
CA LEU A 250 -11.09 23.72 12.65
C LEU A 250 -10.23 24.36 13.75
N TRP A 251 -9.10 23.73 14.09
CA TRP A 251 -8.14 24.28 15.05
C TRP A 251 -7.63 25.66 14.60
N GLY A 252 -7.21 25.79 13.34
CA GLY A 252 -6.76 27.04 12.77
C GLY A 252 -7.83 28.13 12.74
N TRP A 253 -9.08 27.75 12.51
CA TRP A 253 -10.21 28.67 12.54
C TRP A 253 -10.49 29.17 13.97
N LEU A 254 -10.47 28.29 14.97
CA LEU A 254 -10.66 28.64 16.39
C LEU A 254 -9.50 29.46 16.96
N GLY A 255 -8.28 29.27 16.46
CA GLY A 255 -7.08 29.98 16.92
C GLY A 255 -6.86 31.35 16.29
N ARG A 256 -7.67 31.76 15.31
CA ARG A 256 -7.63 33.12 14.76
C ARG A 256 -8.42 34.07 15.67
N PRO A 257 -7.81 35.15 16.18
CA PRO A 257 -8.52 36.17 16.95
C PRO A 257 -9.55 36.92 16.11
#